data_AF-A0A8C6QH85-F1
#
_entry.id   AF-A0A8C6QH85-F1
#
_cell.length_a   1.000
_cell.length_b   1.000
_cell.length_c   1.000
_cell.angle_alpha   90.00
_cell.angle_beta   90.00
_cell.angle_gamma   90.00
#
_symmetry.space_group_name_H-M   'P 1'
#
loop_
_entity.id
_entity.type
_entity.pdbx_description
1 polymer ?
#
loop_
_entity_poly.entity_id
_entity_poly.type
_entity_poly.pdbx_seq_one_letter_code
_entity_poly.pdbx_strand_id
1 'polypeptide(L)'
;PAEEAPDMTVFPKSPVVLGEPNTLICFVDNIFPPVINITWLHNGNPVTEGVSETSFLSKTDHSFLKIAYLTFLPSDDDVYDCKVEHWGLEEPYLKHWEPEIPVPMSELTETVVCALGLAVGLVGIVVGTIFIIQGLRSGSASRRPGPL
;
A
#
# COMPACT_ATOMS: atom_id res chain seq x y z
N PRO A 1 15.30 -1.93 35.21
CA PRO A 1 15.17 -1.94 33.72
C PRO A 1 15.25 -0.49 33.23
N ALA A 2 15.91 -0.26 32.09
CA ALA A 2 16.01 1.07 31.49
C ALA A 2 14.68 1.42 30.81
N GLU A 3 14.45 2.71 30.54
CA GLU A 3 13.33 3.14 29.71
C GLU A 3 13.57 2.64 28.28
N GLU A 4 12.63 1.87 27.74
CA GLU A 4 12.75 1.29 26.40
C GLU A 4 11.69 1.88 25.48
N ALA A 5 12.08 2.14 24.23
CA ALA A 5 11.15 2.57 23.19
C ALA A 5 10.16 1.43 22.89
N PRO A 6 8.83 1.71 22.91
CA PRO A 6 7.83 0.69 22.63
C PRO A 6 7.75 0.38 21.13
N ASP A 7 7.46 -0.88 20.83
CA ASP A 7 7.19 -1.34 19.47
C ASP A 7 5.70 -1.14 19.13
N MET A 8 5.40 -0.68 17.90
CA MET A 8 4.02 -0.41 17.48
C MET A 8 3.67 -1.03 16.13
N THR A 9 2.50 -1.66 16.07
CA THR A 9 1.85 -2.10 14.82
C THR A 9 0.40 -1.63 14.78
N VAL A 10 -0.05 -1.13 13.63
CA VAL A 10 -1.46 -0.78 13.38
C VAL A 10 -2.01 -1.66 12.27
N PHE A 11 -3.18 -2.26 12.49
CA PHE A 11 -3.85 -3.13 11.53
C PHE A 11 -5.37 -3.19 11.76
N PRO A 12 -6.17 -3.46 10.72
CA PRO A 12 -7.60 -3.63 10.87
C PRO A 12 -7.95 -5.00 11.46
N LYS A 13 -9.05 -5.09 12.20
CA LYS A 13 -9.57 -6.33 12.78
C LYS A 13 -9.98 -7.36 11.71
N SER A 14 -10.41 -6.90 10.54
CA SER A 14 -10.92 -7.72 9.44
C SER A 14 -10.58 -7.06 8.10
N PRO A 15 -10.62 -7.80 6.97
CA PRO A 15 -10.40 -7.21 5.65
C PRO A 15 -11.25 -5.94 5.45
N VAL A 16 -10.65 -4.90 4.88
CA VAL A 16 -11.29 -3.60 4.75
C VAL A 16 -12.25 -3.61 3.56
N VAL A 17 -13.50 -3.25 3.81
CA VAL A 17 -14.52 -3.00 2.80
C VAL A 17 -15.07 -1.60 3.05
N LEU A 18 -15.05 -0.75 2.02
CA LEU A 18 -15.52 0.64 2.12
C LEU A 18 -17.00 0.69 2.52
N GLY A 19 -17.34 1.57 3.46
CA GLY A 19 -18.70 1.70 3.97
C GLY A 19 -19.20 0.55 4.86
N GLU A 20 -18.36 -0.46 5.16
CA GLU A 20 -18.68 -1.49 6.16
C GLU A 20 -17.93 -1.22 7.48
N PRO A 21 -18.61 -1.20 8.64
CA PRO A 21 -17.96 -0.93 9.92
C PRO A 21 -16.80 -1.89 10.22
N ASN A 22 -15.69 -1.34 10.73
CA ASN A 22 -14.51 -2.12 11.10
C ASN A 22 -13.87 -1.53 12.37
N THR A 23 -12.73 -2.08 12.79
CA THR A 23 -11.98 -1.63 13.97
C THR A 23 -10.50 -1.63 13.65
N LEU A 24 -9.83 -0.48 13.82
CA LEU A 24 -8.38 -0.40 13.81
C LEU A 24 -7.85 -0.82 15.19
N ILE A 25 -6.74 -1.55 15.16
CA ILE A 25 -6.05 -2.08 16.33
C ILE A 25 -4.64 -1.48 16.32
N CYS A 26 -4.30 -0.74 17.37
CA CYS A 26 -2.94 -0.30 17.66
C CYS A 26 -2.38 -1.21 18.75
N PHE A 27 -1.50 -2.12 18.35
CA PHE A 27 -0.79 -3.02 19.24
C PHE A 27 0.54 -2.38 19.64
N VAL A 28 0.71 -2.14 20.95
CA VAL A 28 1.91 -1.52 21.52
C VAL A 28 2.58 -2.50 22.47
N ASP A 29 3.82 -2.87 22.18
CA ASP A 29 4.62 -3.83 22.94
C ASP A 29 5.91 -3.19 23.49
N ASN A 30 6.65 -3.92 24.30
CA ASN A 30 7.90 -3.51 24.93
C ASN A 30 7.78 -2.23 25.78
N ILE A 31 6.64 -2.08 26.46
CA ILE A 31 6.38 -0.90 27.28
C ILE A 31 7.07 -1.07 28.64
N PHE A 32 8.09 -0.25 28.91
CA PHE A 32 8.65 -0.11 30.25
C PHE A 32 9.23 1.30 30.49
N PRO A 33 8.84 2.01 31.57
CA PRO A 33 7.84 1.65 32.58
C PRO A 33 6.40 1.65 32.02
N PRO A 34 5.39 1.11 32.75
CA PRO A 34 3.99 1.05 32.31
C PRO A 34 3.30 2.42 32.43
N VAL A 35 3.85 3.43 31.75
CA VAL A 35 3.31 4.78 31.64
C VAL A 35 3.39 5.17 30.18
N ILE A 36 2.24 5.29 29.53
CA ILE A 36 2.14 5.57 28.09
C ILE A 36 0.86 6.35 27.81
N ASN A 37 0.89 7.23 26.82
CA ASN A 37 -0.31 7.85 26.26
C ASN A 37 -0.53 7.32 24.84
N ILE A 38 -1.72 6.80 24.54
CA ILE A 38 -2.10 6.33 23.21
C ILE A 38 -3.26 7.18 22.74
N THR A 39 -3.12 7.84 21.59
CA THR A 39 -4.16 8.70 21.01
C THR A 39 -4.39 8.31 19.55
N TRP A 40 -5.65 8.16 19.17
CA TRP A 40 -6.01 8.01 17.76
C TRP A 40 -6.17 9.37 17.10
N LEU A 41 -5.62 9.51 15.91
CA LEU A 41 -5.86 10.64 15.03
C LEU A 41 -6.64 10.17 13.79
N HIS A 42 -7.62 10.96 13.38
CA HIS A 42 -8.33 10.83 12.10
C HIS A 42 -8.10 12.11 11.32
N ASN A 43 -7.46 11.99 10.15
CA ASN A 43 -7.06 13.13 9.31
C ASN A 43 -6.29 14.20 10.11
N GLY A 44 -5.36 13.74 10.98
CA GLY A 44 -4.53 14.57 11.84
C GLY A 44 -5.21 15.14 13.11
N ASN A 45 -6.51 14.92 13.29
CA ASN A 45 -7.26 15.42 14.45
C ASN A 45 -7.50 14.31 15.49
N PRO A 46 -7.38 14.60 16.79
CA PRO A 46 -7.63 13.59 17.82
C PRO A 46 -9.08 13.15 17.84
N VAL A 47 -9.31 11.83 17.90
CA VAL A 47 -10.63 11.22 17.99
C VAL A 47 -10.75 10.42 19.29
N THR A 48 -11.90 10.53 19.96
CA THR A 48 -12.23 9.79 21.19
C THR A 48 -13.47 8.92 21.03
N GLU A 49 -14.32 9.19 20.04
CA GLU A 49 -15.49 8.37 19.75
C GLU A 49 -15.05 7.01 19.19
N GLY A 50 -15.65 5.93 19.67
CA GLY A 50 -15.29 4.58 19.23
C GLY A 50 -13.94 4.07 19.73
N VAL A 51 -13.23 4.85 20.56
CA VAL A 51 -11.94 4.47 21.13
C VAL A 51 -12.11 3.65 22.39
N SER A 52 -11.34 2.56 22.50
CA SER A 52 -11.19 1.79 23.73
C SER A 52 -9.78 1.22 23.85
N GLU A 53 -9.36 0.84 25.06
CA GLU A 53 -8.03 0.28 25.30
C GLU A 53 -8.03 -0.77 26.41
N THR A 54 -7.05 -1.67 26.38
CA THR A 54 -6.82 -2.63 27.46
C THR A 54 -6.11 -1.96 28.64
N SER A 55 -6.16 -2.58 29.81
CA SER A 55 -5.14 -2.34 30.84
C SER A 55 -3.75 -2.81 30.36
N PHE A 56 -2.70 -2.47 31.09
CA PHE A 56 -1.39 -3.07 30.86
C PHE A 56 -1.44 -4.59 31.05
N LEU A 57 -0.92 -5.32 30.08
CA LEU A 57 -0.79 -6.77 30.12
C LEU A 57 0.68 -7.11 30.33
N SER A 58 0.97 -7.82 31.42
CA SER A 58 2.36 -8.18 31.79
C SER A 58 2.91 -9.29 30.91
N LYS A 59 4.16 -9.16 30.49
CA LYS A 59 4.91 -10.20 29.78
C LYS A 59 5.91 -10.90 30.69
N THR A 60 6.43 -12.04 30.23
CA THR A 60 7.41 -12.86 30.96
C THR A 60 8.77 -12.20 31.14
N ASP A 61 9.10 -11.24 30.27
CA ASP A 61 10.34 -10.44 30.28
C ASP A 61 10.24 -9.19 31.17
N HIS A 62 9.16 -9.06 31.95
CA HIS A 62 8.84 -7.91 32.81
C HIS A 62 8.50 -6.61 32.06
N SER A 63 8.39 -6.65 30.73
CA SER A 63 7.78 -5.58 29.95
C SER A 63 6.24 -5.69 29.99
N PHE A 64 5.58 -4.67 29.45
CA PHE A 64 4.13 -4.64 29.31
C PHE A 64 3.75 -4.46 27.85
N LEU A 65 2.55 -4.91 27.50
CA LEU A 65 1.89 -4.54 26.25
C LEU A 65 0.53 -3.91 26.53
N LYS A 66 0.04 -3.10 25.60
CA LYS A 66 -1.27 -2.45 25.65
C LYS A 66 -1.86 -2.41 24.24
N ILE A 67 -3.17 -2.61 24.13
CA ILE A 67 -3.88 -2.60 22.85
C ILE A 67 -4.92 -1.49 22.89
N ALA A 68 -4.88 -0.60 21.90
CA ALA A 68 -5.90 0.42 21.67
C ALA A 68 -6.71 0.10 20.41
N TYR A 69 -7.99 0.41 20.44
CA TYR A 69 -8.97 0.12 19.39
C TYR A 69 -9.65 1.41 18.97
N LEU A 70 -9.97 1.53 17.69
CA LEU A 70 -10.82 2.59 17.13
C LEU A 70 -11.85 1.95 16.19
N THR A 71 -13.14 2.01 16.55
CA THR A 71 -14.20 1.67 15.60
C THR A 71 -14.33 2.77 14.55
N PHE A 72 -14.36 2.40 13.28
CA PHE A 72 -14.42 3.36 12.18
C PHE A 72 -15.25 2.81 11.02
N LEU A 73 -15.64 3.71 10.13
CA LEU A 73 -16.24 3.39 8.85
C LEU A 73 -15.22 3.70 7.75
N PRO A 74 -14.63 2.70 7.07
CA PRO A 74 -13.56 2.94 6.11
C PRO A 74 -14.04 3.80 4.94
N SER A 75 -13.27 4.85 4.64
CA SER A 75 -13.38 5.71 3.46
C SER A 75 -12.04 5.76 2.73
N ASP A 76 -12.05 5.94 1.42
CA ASP A 76 -10.85 6.06 0.58
C ASP A 76 -10.03 7.33 0.82
N ASP A 77 -10.69 8.41 1.23
CA ASP A 77 -10.04 9.69 1.53
C ASP A 77 -9.54 9.80 2.98
N ASP A 78 -9.81 8.80 3.83
CA ASP A 78 -9.53 8.87 5.26
C ASP A 78 -8.21 8.21 5.64
N VAL A 79 -7.43 8.94 6.45
CA VAL A 79 -6.21 8.43 7.05
C VAL A 79 -6.29 8.43 8.57
N TYR A 80 -5.62 7.46 9.19
CA TYR A 80 -5.62 7.26 10.62
C TYR A 80 -4.18 7.13 11.15
N ASP A 81 -3.92 7.67 12.32
CA ASP A 81 -2.64 7.48 13.00
C ASP A 81 -2.87 7.02 14.44
N CYS A 82 -2.10 6.02 14.87
CA CYS A 82 -1.92 5.75 16.29
C CYS A 82 -0.70 6.54 16.79
N LYS A 83 -0.94 7.54 17.65
CA LYS A 83 0.09 8.34 18.30
C LYS A 83 0.42 7.73 19.67
N VAL A 84 1.69 7.47 19.93
CA VAL A 84 2.20 7.02 21.23
C VAL A 84 3.19 8.01 21.81
N GLU A 85 3.02 8.32 23.10
CA GLU A 85 3.98 9.08 23.89
C GLU A 85 4.46 8.21 25.05
N HIS A 86 5.77 8.06 25.17
CA HIS A 86 6.45 7.22 26.17
C HIS A 86 7.82 7.81 26.48
N TRP A 87 8.35 7.61 27.69
CA TRP A 87 9.63 8.20 28.12
C TRP A 87 10.85 7.64 27.37
N GLY A 88 10.77 6.42 26.86
CA GLY A 88 11.78 5.82 25.99
C GLY A 88 11.80 6.39 24.57
N LEU A 89 10.91 7.33 24.23
CA LEU A 89 10.87 8.01 22.94
C LEU A 89 11.29 9.48 23.08
N GLU A 90 12.16 9.95 22.19
CA GLU A 90 12.54 11.38 22.14
C GLU A 90 11.39 12.28 21.70
N GLU A 91 10.52 11.76 20.82
CA GLU A 91 9.34 12.44 20.30
C GLU A 91 8.16 11.45 20.18
N PRO A 92 6.90 11.94 20.12
CA PRO A 92 5.76 11.06 19.95
C PRO A 92 5.87 10.23 18.67
N TYR A 93 5.69 8.92 18.78
CA TYR A 93 5.72 8.03 17.62
C TYR A 93 4.33 7.90 17.01
N LEU A 94 4.21 8.24 15.72
CA LEU A 94 3.01 8.08 14.92
C LEU A 94 3.13 6.85 14.02
N LYS A 95 2.19 5.92 14.15
CA LYS A 95 2.03 4.83 13.19
C LYS A 95 0.83 5.10 12.32
N HIS A 96 1.13 5.43 11.07
CA HIS A 96 0.16 5.71 10.03
C HIS A 96 -0.54 4.45 9.53
N TRP A 97 -1.80 4.61 9.18
CA TRP A 97 -2.61 3.61 8.52
C TRP A 97 -3.60 4.27 7.56
N GLU A 98 -3.68 3.72 6.36
CA GLU A 98 -4.65 4.08 5.33
C GLU A 98 -5.21 2.79 4.69
N PRO A 99 -6.44 2.80 4.18
CA PRO A 99 -6.98 1.65 3.47
C PRO A 99 -6.15 1.34 2.20
N GLU A 100 -5.59 0.13 2.12
CA GLU A 100 -4.98 -0.37 0.89
C GLU A 100 -6.08 -0.72 -0.12
N ILE A 101 -6.60 0.30 -0.81
CA ILE A 101 -7.59 0.10 -1.87
C ILE A 101 -6.82 -0.24 -3.14
N PRO A 102 -7.18 -1.33 -3.85
CA PRO A 102 -6.66 -1.57 -5.18
C PRO A 102 -7.03 -0.36 -6.03
N VAL A 103 -6.03 0.44 -6.44
CA VAL A 103 -6.25 1.57 -7.34
C VAL A 103 -7.08 1.06 -8.52
N PRO A 104 -8.31 1.56 -8.75
CA PRO A 104 -8.96 1.31 -10.00
C PRO A 104 -8.01 1.88 -11.04
N MET A 105 -7.44 1.02 -11.88
CA MET A 105 -6.62 1.45 -13.00
C MET A 105 -7.41 2.53 -13.71
N SER A 106 -6.94 3.78 -13.64
CA SER A 106 -7.66 4.89 -14.24
C SER A 106 -7.88 4.52 -15.71
N GLU A 107 -9.12 4.59 -16.20
CA GLU A 107 -9.50 4.35 -17.61
C GLU A 107 -8.51 5.02 -18.59
N LEU A 108 -7.96 6.17 -18.18
CA LEU A 108 -6.94 6.91 -18.93
C LEU A 108 -5.64 6.13 -19.13
N THR A 109 -5.19 5.36 -18.14
CA THR A 109 -3.97 4.56 -18.24
C THR A 109 -4.15 3.36 -19.16
N GLU A 110 -5.29 2.69 -19.10
CA GLU A 110 -5.61 1.56 -19.99
C GLU A 110 -5.77 2.00 -21.44
N THR A 111 -6.49 3.11 -21.68
CA THR A 111 -6.65 3.68 -23.03
C THR A 111 -5.32 4.14 -23.63
N VAL A 112 -4.45 4.77 -22.84
CA VAL A 112 -3.12 5.20 -23.31
C VAL A 112 -2.24 3.99 -23.64
N VAL A 113 -2.21 2.96 -22.79
CA VAL A 113 -1.43 1.74 -23.05
C VAL A 113 -1.93 1.04 -24.31
N CYS A 114 -3.25 0.91 -24.48
CA CYS A 114 -3.84 0.31 -25.68
C CYS A 114 -3.52 1.12 -26.95
N ALA A 115 -3.66 2.45 -26.91
CA ALA A 115 -3.37 3.31 -28.04
C ALA A 115 -1.89 3.26 -28.46
N LEU A 116 -0.97 3.27 -27.49
CA LEU A 116 0.46 3.13 -27.74
C LEU A 116 0.78 1.74 -28.32
N GLY A 117 0.19 0.68 -27.78
CA GLY A 117 0.34 -0.68 -28.28
C GLY A 117 -0.14 -0.83 -29.73
N LEU A 118 -1.30 -0.26 -30.06
CA LEU A 118 -1.85 -0.24 -31.42
C LEU A 118 -0.95 0.53 -32.40
N ALA A 119 -0.44 1.70 -32.00
CA ALA A 119 0.44 2.50 -32.85
C ALA A 119 1.73 1.74 -33.18
N VAL A 120 2.38 1.13 -32.17
CA VAL A 120 3.59 0.33 -32.34
C VAL A 120 3.31 -0.90 -33.22
N GLY A 121 2.18 -1.58 -33.00
CA GLY A 121 1.78 -2.73 -33.81
C GLY A 121 1.59 -2.39 -35.29
N LEU A 122 0.91 -1.28 -35.60
CA LEU A 122 0.71 -0.82 -36.98
C LEU A 122 2.03 -0.46 -37.66
N VAL A 123 2.93 0.24 -36.96
CA VAL A 123 4.26 0.57 -37.49
C VAL A 123 5.05 -0.71 -37.77
N GLY A 124 5.01 -1.70 -36.86
CA GLY A 124 5.65 -2.99 -37.06
C GLY A 124 5.14 -3.74 -38.29
N ILE A 125 3.83 -3.71 -38.56
CA ILE A 125 3.23 -4.33 -39.75
C ILE A 125 3.72 -3.63 -41.03
N VAL A 126 3.70 -2.29 -41.07
CA VAL A 126 4.14 -1.54 -42.26
C VAL A 126 5.62 -1.81 -42.55
N VAL A 127 6.47 -1.73 -41.53
CA VAL A 127 7.91 -1.98 -41.69
C VAL A 127 8.17 -3.43 -42.11
N GLY A 128 7.52 -4.41 -41.46
CA GLY A 128 7.65 -5.82 -41.78
C GLY A 128 7.22 -6.17 -43.22
N THR A 129 6.11 -5.61 -43.69
CA THR A 129 5.64 -5.82 -45.07
C THR A 129 6.62 -5.24 -46.10
N ILE A 130 7.21 -4.07 -45.85
CA ILE A 130 8.25 -3.48 -46.72
C ILE A 130 9.47 -4.41 -46.82
N PHE A 131 9.98 -4.91 -45.68
CA PHE A 131 11.11 -5.83 -45.67
C PHE A 131 10.83 -7.13 -46.43
N ILE A 132 9.63 -7.71 -46.27
CA ILE A 132 9.21 -8.91 -47.00
C ILE A 132 9.20 -8.66 -48.52
N ILE A 133 8.60 -7.54 -48.96
CA ILE A 133 8.52 -7.19 -50.39
C ILE A 133 9.93 -6.99 -50.98
N GLN A 134 10.82 -6.29 -50.26
CA GLN A 134 12.20 -6.08 -50.71
C GLN A 134 12.98 -7.40 -50.79
N GLY A 135 12.77 -8.33 -49.85
CA GLY A 135 13.36 -9.67 -49.89
C GLY A 135 12.87 -10.49 -51.08
N LEU A 136 11.57 -10.47 -51.37
CA LEU A 136 10.99 -11.18 -52.52
C LEU A 136 11.47 -10.61 -53.86
N ARG A 137 11.58 -9.28 -53.99
CA ARG A 137 12.13 -8.63 -55.18
C ARG A 137 13.61 -8.99 -55.39
N SER A 138 14.40 -8.99 -54.31
CA SER A 138 15.82 -9.35 -54.36
C SER A 138 16.04 -10.83 -54.71
N GLY A 139 15.17 -11.74 -54.26
CA GLY A 139 15.20 -13.17 -54.63
C GLY A 139 14.81 -13.44 -56.09
N SER A 140 13.91 -12.63 -56.67
CA SER A 140 13.51 -12.76 -58.07
C SER A 140 14.60 -12.34 -59.07
N ALA A 141 15.51 -11.44 -58.67
CA ALA A 141 16.65 -11.03 -59.50
C ALA A 141 17.76 -12.10 -59.60
N SER A 142 17.78 -13.10 -58.70
CA SER A 142 18.83 -14.13 -58.63
C SER A 142 18.56 -15.37 -59.51
N ARG A 143 17.35 -15.58 -60.04
CA ARG A 143 17.03 -16.74 -60.90
C ARG A 143 17.11 -16.37 -62.38
N ARG A 144 18.32 -16.32 -62.95
CA ARG A 144 18.50 -16.54 -64.40
C ARG A 144 18.52 -18.05 -64.67
N PRO A 145 17.69 -18.59 -65.59
CA PRO A 145 17.91 -19.92 -66.14
C PRO A 145 19.20 -19.91 -66.96
N GLY A 146 20.17 -20.77 -66.61
CA GLY A 146 21.36 -21.00 -67.44
C GLY A 146 20.98 -21.70 -68.75
N PRO A 147 21.66 -21.40 -69.88
CA PRO A 147 21.34 -22.02 -71.17
C PRO A 147 21.71 -23.51 -71.20
N LEU A 148 20.95 -24.25 -72.01
CA LEU A 148 21.08 -25.67 -72.35
C LEU A 148 22.46 -26.05 -72.88
#